data_AF-A0A1Q3WLZ6-F1
#
_entry.id   AF-A0A1Q3WLZ6-F1
#
_cell.length_a   1.000
_cell.length_b   1.000
_cell.length_c   1.000
_cell.angle_alpha   90.00
_cell.angle_beta   90.00
_cell.angle_gamma   90.00
#
_symmetry.space_group_name_H-M   'P 1'
#
loop_
_entity.id
_entity.type
_entity.pdbx_description
1 polymer ?
#
loop_
_entity_poly.entity_id
_entity_poly.type
_entity_poly.pdbx_seq_one_letter_code
_entity_poly.pdbx_strand_id
1 'polypeptide(L)'
;MTLISRVPMTAEMYYTASQAVGNLDMVRSIRNQYGTFIQQASELTNVPSAVIEAFCFIESAGNPNAKSSAGAVGLMQLTPDTCVTAIHLDNKENRVSDEQLDLLASYLGNKLVNIRKLRYLGDDKAGNTKLVASEVMSPEVNLLIGAMLLGRLIDESTQILTLTDQLIRWDKVVFRYNAGYFYKIKAKTFAGVLAEAKAKATETGNYILKLVGKNGLLDTLT
;
A
#
# COMPACT_ATOMS: atom_id res chain seq x y z
N MET A 1 1.14 17.02 14.27
CA MET A 1 1.62 17.36 12.92
C MET A 1 0.56 16.87 11.95
N THR A 2 0.05 17.73 11.06
CA THR A 2 -1.02 17.45 10.11
C THR A 2 -0.42 16.94 8.80
N LEU A 3 -0.93 15.83 8.27
CA LEU A 3 -0.54 15.31 6.97
C LEU A 3 -1.34 16.01 5.86
N ILE A 4 -0.64 16.54 4.87
CA ILE A 4 -1.18 17.25 3.72
C ILE A 4 -0.96 16.43 2.46
N SER A 5 -2.02 16.22 1.70
CA SER A 5 -1.98 15.68 0.34
C SER A 5 -2.11 16.84 -0.66
N ARG A 6 -1.24 16.91 -1.67
CA ARG A 6 -1.37 17.86 -2.79
C ARG A 6 -1.50 17.06 -4.09
N VAL A 7 -2.72 16.98 -4.59
CA VAL A 7 -3.08 16.28 -5.83
C VAL A 7 -3.86 17.23 -6.75
N PRO A 8 -3.71 17.13 -8.08
CA PRO A 8 -2.77 16.25 -8.76
C PRO A 8 -1.33 16.78 -8.59
N MET A 9 -0.34 15.88 -8.57
CA MET A 9 1.07 16.25 -8.42
C MET A 9 1.71 16.69 -9.75
N THR A 10 1.03 16.46 -10.88
CA THR A 10 1.46 16.82 -12.23
C THR A 10 0.27 17.01 -13.17
N ALA A 11 0.46 17.77 -14.23
CA ALA A 11 -0.50 17.89 -15.33
C ALA A 11 -0.51 16.65 -16.26
N GLU A 12 0.51 15.78 -16.16
CA GLU A 12 0.51 14.50 -16.86
C GLU A 12 -0.67 13.63 -16.40
N MET A 13 -1.33 12.97 -17.36
CA MET A 13 -2.48 12.11 -17.11
C MET A 13 -2.19 10.67 -17.54
N TYR A 14 -2.67 9.71 -16.76
CA TYR A 14 -2.82 8.33 -17.22
C TYR A 14 -4.27 8.05 -17.65
N TYR A 15 -5.22 8.55 -16.86
CA TYR A 15 -6.64 8.46 -17.17
C TYR A 15 -7.11 9.72 -17.89
N THR A 16 -7.89 9.52 -18.95
CA THR A 16 -8.75 10.58 -19.51
C THR A 16 -9.84 10.94 -18.50
N ALA A 17 -10.46 12.11 -18.64
CA ALA A 17 -11.57 12.53 -17.80
C ALA A 17 -12.75 11.53 -17.85
N SER A 18 -13.01 10.94 -19.03
CA SER A 18 -14.05 9.91 -19.20
C SER A 18 -13.73 8.62 -18.43
N GLN A 19 -12.48 8.15 -18.51
CA GLN A 19 -12.04 6.98 -17.74
C GLN A 19 -12.11 7.23 -16.22
N ALA A 20 -11.81 8.44 -15.77
CA ALA A 20 -11.86 8.78 -14.36
C ALA A 20 -13.28 8.64 -13.78
N VAL A 21 -14.33 8.99 -14.54
CA VAL A 21 -15.73 8.74 -14.13
C VAL A 21 -15.98 7.25 -13.91
N GLY A 22 -15.60 6.39 -14.88
CA GLY A 22 -15.76 4.95 -14.74
C GLY A 22 -14.92 4.34 -13.61
N ASN A 23 -13.73 4.89 -13.35
CA ASN A 23 -12.89 4.47 -12.23
C ASN A 23 -13.57 4.74 -10.88
N LEU A 24 -14.27 5.87 -10.74
CA LEU A 24 -15.03 6.18 -9.52
C LEU A 24 -16.14 5.18 -9.26
N ASP A 25 -16.81 4.69 -10.31
CA ASP A 25 -17.83 3.66 -10.15
C ASP A 25 -17.22 2.31 -9.71
N MET A 26 -16.03 1.97 -10.22
CA MET A 26 -15.31 0.79 -9.73
C MET A 26 -14.86 0.95 -8.28
N VAL A 27 -14.35 2.11 -7.88
CA VAL A 27 -13.98 2.41 -6.49
C VAL A 27 -15.21 2.33 -5.57
N ARG A 28 -16.37 2.83 -5.99
CA ARG A 28 -17.62 2.67 -5.25
C ARG A 28 -18.01 1.20 -5.11
N SER A 29 -17.84 0.40 -6.16
CA SER A 29 -18.07 -1.05 -6.11
C SER A 29 -17.17 -1.73 -5.07
N ILE A 30 -15.87 -1.41 -5.08
CA ILE A 30 -14.89 -1.88 -4.07
C ILE A 30 -15.35 -1.51 -2.66
N ARG A 31 -15.72 -0.25 -2.45
CA ARG A 31 -16.22 0.23 -1.14
C ARG A 31 -17.48 -0.51 -0.71
N ASN A 32 -18.41 -0.76 -1.61
CA ASN A 32 -19.64 -1.49 -1.29
C ASN A 32 -19.35 -2.95 -0.91
N GLN A 33 -18.38 -3.58 -1.56
CA GLN A 33 -18.07 -5.00 -1.35
C GLN A 33 -17.16 -5.25 -0.14
N TYR A 34 -16.20 -4.36 0.11
CA TYR A 34 -15.14 -4.55 1.11
C TYR A 34 -15.10 -3.44 2.17
N GLY A 35 -16.08 -2.53 2.19
CA GLY A 35 -16.08 -1.33 3.03
C GLY A 35 -15.83 -1.58 4.51
N THR A 36 -16.38 -2.66 5.07
CA THR A 36 -16.13 -3.04 6.47
C THR A 36 -14.65 -3.34 6.72
N PHE A 37 -14.01 -4.14 5.86
CA PHE A 37 -12.59 -4.47 6.00
C PHE A 37 -11.68 -3.28 5.69
N ILE A 38 -12.06 -2.45 4.72
CA ILE A 38 -11.35 -1.21 4.39
C ILE A 38 -11.39 -0.24 5.58
N GLN A 39 -12.57 -0.07 6.20
CA GLN A 39 -12.73 0.80 7.35
C GLN A 39 -11.93 0.30 8.55
N GLN A 40 -11.98 -1.00 8.84
CA GLN A 40 -11.18 -1.62 9.90
C GLN A 40 -9.68 -1.44 9.64
N ALA A 41 -9.21 -1.71 8.42
CA ALA A 41 -7.82 -1.50 8.04
C ALA A 41 -7.42 -0.02 8.16
N SER A 42 -8.32 0.90 7.79
CA SER A 42 -8.11 2.35 7.93
C SER A 42 -7.92 2.77 9.38
N GLU A 43 -8.81 2.32 10.28
CA GLU A 43 -8.76 2.62 11.70
C GLU A 43 -7.49 2.07 12.37
N LEU A 44 -7.14 0.82 12.05
CA LEU A 44 -5.98 0.15 12.65
C LEU A 44 -4.63 0.68 12.15
N THR A 45 -4.58 1.32 10.99
CA THR A 45 -3.32 1.76 10.36
C THR A 45 -3.19 3.28 10.21
N ASN A 46 -4.27 4.02 10.49
CA ASN A 46 -4.42 5.45 10.21
C ASN A 46 -4.25 5.83 8.71
N VAL A 47 -4.36 4.86 7.80
CA VAL A 47 -4.38 5.11 6.36
C VAL A 47 -5.81 5.43 5.94
N PRO A 48 -6.11 6.57 5.29
CA PRO A 48 -7.48 6.89 4.89
C PRO A 48 -8.12 5.83 3.98
N SER A 49 -9.39 5.47 4.22
CA SER A 49 -10.13 4.49 3.41
C SER A 49 -10.05 4.78 1.90
N ALA A 50 -10.13 6.05 1.49
CA ALA A 50 -10.01 6.45 0.08
C ALA A 50 -8.64 6.07 -0.55
N VAL A 51 -7.56 6.08 0.25
CA VAL A 51 -6.23 5.65 -0.20
C VAL A 51 -6.21 4.12 -0.37
N ILE A 52 -6.73 3.39 0.62
CA ILE A 52 -6.80 1.91 0.56
C ILE A 52 -7.63 1.46 -0.65
N GLU A 53 -8.78 2.11 -0.89
CA GLU A 53 -9.64 1.87 -2.05
C GLU A 53 -8.92 2.16 -3.37
N ALA A 54 -8.18 3.27 -3.46
CA ALA A 54 -7.42 3.62 -4.66
C ALA A 54 -6.34 2.58 -4.97
N PHE A 55 -5.60 2.11 -3.96
CA PHE A 55 -4.63 1.02 -4.14
C PHE A 55 -5.32 -0.30 -4.51
N CYS A 56 -6.42 -0.66 -3.86
CA CYS A 56 -7.20 -1.85 -4.22
C CYS A 56 -7.66 -1.81 -5.70
N PHE A 57 -8.12 -0.65 -6.16
CA PHE A 57 -8.48 -0.45 -7.55
C PHE A 57 -7.28 -0.61 -8.49
N ILE A 58 -6.15 0.06 -8.21
CA ILE A 58 -4.98 0.01 -9.09
C ILE A 58 -4.38 -1.40 -9.15
N GLU A 59 -4.36 -2.12 -8.03
CA GLU A 59 -3.72 -3.44 -7.94
C GLU A 59 -4.56 -4.56 -8.55
N SER A 60 -5.88 -4.57 -8.30
CA SER A 60 -6.71 -5.73 -8.63
C SER A 60 -8.05 -5.38 -9.28
N ALA A 61 -8.37 -4.10 -9.44
CA ALA A 61 -9.71 -3.63 -9.78
C ALA A 61 -10.81 -4.25 -8.87
N GLY A 62 -10.48 -4.54 -7.61
CA GLY A 62 -11.39 -5.16 -6.66
C GLY A 62 -11.50 -6.69 -6.77
N ASN A 63 -10.64 -7.36 -7.54
CA ASN A 63 -10.67 -8.81 -7.65
C ASN A 63 -9.88 -9.48 -6.48
N PRO A 64 -10.55 -10.14 -5.52
CA PRO A 64 -9.88 -10.74 -4.37
C PRO A 64 -9.10 -12.02 -4.75
N ASN A 65 -9.35 -12.57 -5.94
CA ASN A 65 -8.67 -13.75 -6.46
C ASN A 65 -7.55 -13.38 -7.44
N ALA A 66 -7.22 -12.10 -7.58
CA ALA A 66 -6.15 -11.65 -8.47
C ALA A 66 -4.82 -12.31 -8.08
N LYS A 67 -4.09 -12.82 -9.08
CA LYS A 67 -2.77 -13.44 -8.95
C LYS A 67 -1.88 -12.95 -10.08
N SER A 68 -0.72 -12.42 -9.76
CA SER A 68 0.28 -12.04 -10.75
C SER A 68 1.29 -13.16 -11.01
N SER A 69 2.01 -13.05 -12.12
CA SER A 69 3.14 -13.94 -12.44
C SER A 69 4.29 -13.84 -11.43
N ALA A 70 4.38 -12.74 -10.68
CA ALA A 70 5.36 -12.52 -9.62
C ALA A 70 4.93 -13.11 -8.26
N GLY A 71 3.76 -13.75 -8.18
CA GLY A 71 3.25 -14.37 -6.96
C GLY A 71 2.56 -13.40 -5.99
N ALA A 72 2.27 -12.17 -6.42
CA ALA A 72 1.42 -11.25 -5.66
C ALA A 72 -0.05 -11.68 -5.77
N VAL A 73 -0.79 -11.57 -4.66
CA VAL A 73 -2.15 -12.07 -4.54
C VAL A 73 -3.10 -11.10 -3.84
N GLY A 74 -4.38 -11.25 -4.12
CA GLY A 74 -5.45 -10.54 -3.43
C GLY A 74 -5.66 -9.11 -3.91
N LEU A 75 -6.49 -8.39 -3.16
CA LEU A 75 -6.98 -7.05 -3.46
C LEU A 75 -5.87 -6.00 -3.61
N MET A 76 -4.80 -6.14 -2.83
CA MET A 76 -3.67 -5.22 -2.75
C MET A 76 -2.38 -5.80 -3.35
N GLN A 77 -2.49 -6.93 -4.07
CA GLN A 77 -1.39 -7.59 -4.79
C GLN A 77 -0.10 -7.71 -3.97
N LEU A 78 -0.19 -8.32 -2.79
CA LEU A 78 0.95 -8.57 -1.93
C LEU A 78 1.52 -9.97 -2.19
N THR A 79 2.85 -10.09 -2.25
CA THR A 79 3.50 -11.40 -2.17
C THR A 79 3.53 -11.87 -0.71
N PRO A 80 3.59 -13.18 -0.44
CA PRO A 80 3.76 -13.69 0.92
C PRO A 80 5.00 -13.11 1.64
N ASP A 81 6.09 -12.87 0.93
CA ASP A 81 7.31 -12.28 1.49
C ASP A 81 7.13 -10.79 1.82
N THR A 82 6.37 -10.04 1.01
CA THR A 82 5.98 -8.66 1.32
C THR A 82 5.13 -8.62 2.59
N CYS A 83 4.22 -9.59 2.78
CA CYS A 83 3.42 -9.68 4.00
C CYS A 83 4.28 -9.91 5.25
N VAL A 84 5.24 -10.84 5.18
CA VAL A 84 6.22 -11.05 6.27
C VAL A 84 6.99 -9.76 6.55
N THR A 85 7.41 -9.06 5.50
CA THR A 85 8.16 -7.81 5.62
C THR A 85 7.37 -6.73 6.33
N ALA A 86 6.13 -6.48 5.92
CA ALA A 86 5.27 -5.46 6.54
C ALA A 86 5.05 -5.74 8.03
N ILE A 87 4.64 -6.98 8.37
CA ILE A 87 4.39 -7.38 9.76
C ILE A 87 5.66 -7.28 10.61
N HIS A 88 6.80 -7.77 10.09
CA HIS A 88 8.06 -7.76 10.84
C HIS A 88 8.52 -6.33 11.16
N LEU A 89 8.53 -5.45 10.15
CA LEU A 89 9.03 -4.09 10.32
C LEU A 89 8.14 -3.28 11.25
N ASP A 90 6.81 -3.37 11.10
CA ASP A 90 5.88 -2.68 11.99
C ASP A 90 5.98 -3.22 13.42
N ASN A 91 6.15 -4.53 13.61
CA ASN A 91 6.35 -5.09 14.95
C ASN A 91 7.66 -4.59 15.57
N LYS A 92 8.74 -4.50 14.78
CA LYS A 92 10.05 -4.02 15.25
C LYS A 92 10.02 -2.56 15.71
N GLU A 93 9.17 -1.75 15.10
CA GLU A 93 9.02 -0.32 15.42
C GLU A 93 7.84 -0.03 16.37
N ASN A 94 7.22 -1.07 16.95
CA ASN A 94 6.05 -0.96 17.83
C ASN A 94 4.87 -0.21 17.19
N ARG A 95 4.65 -0.44 15.89
CA ARG A 95 3.54 0.11 15.11
C ARG A 95 2.33 -0.81 15.02
N VAL A 96 2.47 -2.08 15.41
CA VAL A 96 1.37 -3.05 15.38
C VAL A 96 0.60 -3.01 16.70
N SER A 97 -0.70 -2.73 16.65
CA SER A 97 -1.61 -2.76 17.80
C SER A 97 -1.98 -4.20 18.19
N ASP A 98 -2.49 -4.37 19.41
CA ASP A 98 -2.98 -5.68 19.88
C ASP A 98 -4.16 -6.17 19.03
N GLU A 99 -5.05 -5.27 18.60
CA GLU A 99 -6.17 -5.61 17.72
C GLU A 99 -5.71 -6.11 16.34
N GLN A 100 -4.64 -5.52 15.79
CA GLN A 100 -4.03 -6.01 14.55
C GLN A 100 -3.44 -7.40 14.75
N LEU A 101 -2.80 -7.65 15.90
CA LEU A 101 -2.22 -8.94 16.22
C LEU A 101 -3.29 -10.02 16.39
N ASP A 102 -4.40 -9.72 17.06
CA ASP A 102 -5.51 -10.64 17.27
C ASP A 102 -6.16 -11.05 15.95
N LEU A 103 -6.38 -10.09 15.06
CA LEU A 103 -6.88 -10.36 13.72
C LEU A 103 -5.90 -11.24 12.95
N LEU A 104 -4.63 -10.85 12.85
CA LEU A 104 -3.62 -11.62 12.11
C LEU A 104 -3.40 -13.01 12.70
N ALA A 105 -3.50 -13.18 14.03
CA ALA A 105 -3.33 -14.47 14.70
C ALA A 105 -4.40 -15.48 14.26
N SER A 106 -5.62 -15.01 14.00
CA SER A 106 -6.74 -15.83 13.53
C SER A 106 -6.47 -16.47 12.15
N TYR A 107 -5.58 -15.89 11.35
CA TYR A 107 -5.22 -16.38 10.02
C TYR A 107 -3.83 -17.05 9.97
N LEU A 108 -2.86 -16.52 10.71
CA LEU A 108 -1.45 -16.90 10.57
C LEU A 108 -0.94 -17.80 11.71
N GLY A 109 -1.66 -17.85 12.83
CA GLY A 109 -1.34 -18.67 14.00
C GLY A 109 0.13 -18.57 14.43
N ASN A 110 0.80 -19.72 14.56
CA ASN A 110 2.20 -19.79 14.99
C ASN A 110 3.18 -19.07 14.06
N LYS A 111 2.84 -18.87 12.77
CA LYS A 111 3.72 -18.13 11.86
C LYS A 111 3.79 -16.66 12.26
N LEU A 112 2.71 -16.04 12.74
CA LEU A 112 2.74 -14.67 13.26
C LEU A 112 3.69 -14.57 14.46
N VAL A 113 3.60 -15.51 15.40
CA VAL A 113 4.49 -15.57 16.57
C VAL A 113 5.96 -15.62 16.14
N ASN A 114 6.27 -16.39 15.09
CA ASN A 114 7.62 -16.51 14.54
C ASN A 114 8.06 -15.23 13.81
N ILE A 115 7.20 -14.63 12.99
CA ILE A 115 7.49 -13.38 12.27
C ILE A 115 7.86 -12.26 13.27
N ARG A 116 7.17 -12.18 14.40
CA ARG A 116 7.45 -11.18 15.45
C ARG A 116 8.79 -11.39 16.16
N LYS A 117 9.34 -12.61 16.13
CA LYS A 117 10.64 -12.95 16.72
C LYS A 117 11.83 -12.72 15.78
N LEU A 118 11.58 -12.44 14.50
CA LEU A 118 12.63 -12.17 13.53
C LEU A 118 13.52 -11.03 14.04
N ARG A 119 14.84 -11.23 14.01
CA ARG A 119 15.82 -10.16 14.28
C ARG A 119 16.09 -9.33 13.03
N TYR A 120 16.03 -10.00 11.88
CA TYR A 120 16.13 -9.48 10.52
C TYR A 120 15.35 -10.39 9.58
N LEU A 121 15.00 -9.90 8.39
CA LEU A 121 14.31 -10.71 7.38
C LEU A 121 15.17 -11.91 6.96
N GLY A 122 14.57 -13.11 6.96
CA GLY A 122 15.28 -14.36 6.65
C GLY A 122 16.01 -14.99 7.84
N ASP A 123 15.81 -14.51 9.07
CA ASP A 123 16.34 -15.15 10.29
C ASP A 123 15.69 -16.53 10.52
N ASP A 124 16.44 -17.58 10.18
CA ASP A 124 16.03 -18.99 10.29
C ASP A 124 15.79 -19.45 11.74
N LYS A 125 16.39 -18.76 12.72
CA LYS A 125 16.21 -19.05 14.14
C LYS A 125 14.84 -18.67 14.68
N ALA A 126 14.07 -17.87 13.94
CA ALA A 126 12.72 -17.48 14.34
C ALA A 126 11.69 -18.61 14.12
N GLY A 127 12.07 -19.72 13.50
CA GLY A 127 11.17 -20.81 13.13
C GLY A 127 10.52 -20.59 11.77
N ASN A 128 9.41 -21.28 11.50
CA ASN A 128 8.72 -21.15 10.21
C ASN A 128 7.97 -19.81 10.11
N THR A 129 8.50 -18.90 9.31
CA THR A 129 7.88 -17.59 8.99
C THR A 129 7.30 -17.54 7.57
N LYS A 130 7.47 -18.61 6.78
CA LYS A 130 7.10 -18.62 5.37
C LYS A 130 5.59 -18.67 5.20
N LEU A 131 5.01 -17.57 4.74
CA LEU A 131 3.61 -17.49 4.37
C LEU A 131 3.38 -18.08 2.97
N VAL A 132 2.16 -18.54 2.72
CA VAL A 132 1.70 -18.96 1.38
C VAL A 132 0.51 -18.12 0.94
N ALA A 133 0.24 -18.11 -0.37
CA ALA A 133 -0.81 -17.28 -0.98
C ALA A 133 -2.18 -17.43 -0.30
N SER A 134 -2.60 -18.65 0.04
CA SER A 134 -3.89 -18.91 0.68
C SER A 134 -4.03 -18.29 2.07
N GLU A 135 -2.92 -18.04 2.77
CA GLU A 135 -2.92 -17.43 4.11
C GLU A 135 -3.06 -15.89 4.06
N VAL A 136 -2.79 -15.28 2.92
CA VAL A 136 -2.73 -13.81 2.77
C VAL A 136 -3.67 -13.25 1.70
N MET A 137 -4.45 -14.10 1.04
CA MET A 137 -5.39 -13.67 -0.01
C MET A 137 -6.81 -13.38 0.49
N SER A 138 -7.13 -13.67 1.76
CA SER A 138 -8.40 -13.24 2.36
C SER A 138 -8.53 -11.72 2.25
N PRO A 139 -9.68 -11.16 1.80
CA PRO A 139 -9.86 -9.71 1.69
C PRO A 139 -9.46 -8.94 2.95
N GLU A 140 -9.89 -9.40 4.12
CA GLU A 140 -9.60 -8.76 5.41
C GLU A 140 -8.09 -8.69 5.69
N VAL A 141 -7.40 -9.84 5.60
CA VAL A 141 -5.94 -9.93 5.84
C VAL A 141 -5.15 -9.15 4.80
N ASN A 142 -5.54 -9.27 3.53
CA ASN A 142 -4.83 -8.66 2.42
C ASN A 142 -4.92 -7.13 2.48
N LEU A 143 -6.10 -6.60 2.79
CA LEU A 143 -6.33 -5.17 3.00
C LEU A 143 -5.57 -4.66 4.23
N LEU A 144 -5.63 -5.39 5.36
CA LEU A 144 -4.93 -4.97 6.57
C LEU A 144 -3.41 -4.89 6.35
N ILE A 145 -2.79 -5.95 5.84
CA ILE A 145 -1.33 -5.99 5.65
C ILE A 145 -0.89 -4.96 4.60
N GLY A 146 -1.69 -4.76 3.54
CA GLY A 146 -1.39 -3.74 2.53
C GLY A 146 -1.51 -2.33 3.11
N ALA A 147 -2.50 -2.07 3.97
CA ALA A 147 -2.63 -0.82 4.69
C ALA A 147 -1.49 -0.60 5.70
N MET A 148 -1.01 -1.64 6.38
CA MET A 148 0.20 -1.56 7.23
C MET A 148 1.41 -1.08 6.42
N LEU A 149 1.66 -1.73 5.26
CA LEU A 149 2.73 -1.32 4.36
C LEU A 149 2.55 0.13 3.87
N LEU A 150 1.34 0.54 3.51
CA LEU A 150 1.05 1.91 3.08
C LEU A 150 1.30 2.92 4.20
N GLY A 151 0.83 2.67 5.42
CA GLY A 151 1.01 3.58 6.55
C GLY A 151 2.49 3.81 6.84
N ARG A 152 3.29 2.73 6.83
CA ARG A 152 4.75 2.84 6.91
C ARG A 152 5.34 3.67 5.79
N LEU A 153 4.98 3.38 4.54
CA LEU A 153 5.53 4.10 3.38
C LEU A 153 5.15 5.58 3.39
N ILE A 154 3.94 5.92 3.85
CA ILE A 154 3.46 7.30 4.02
C ILE A 154 4.34 8.01 5.03
N ASP A 155 4.51 7.44 6.24
CA ASP A 155 5.29 8.06 7.31
C ASP A 155 6.75 8.30 6.89
N GLU A 156 7.37 7.32 6.24
CA GLU A 156 8.74 7.40 5.72
C GLU A 156 8.88 8.35 4.51
N SER A 157 7.76 8.70 3.86
CA SER A 157 7.72 9.54 2.66
C SER A 157 7.05 10.89 2.92
N THR A 158 7.20 11.44 4.12
CA THR A 158 6.76 12.80 4.43
C THR A 158 7.87 13.83 4.22
N GLN A 159 7.49 15.06 3.93
CA GLN A 159 8.38 16.22 3.87
C GLN A 159 7.81 17.32 4.76
N ILE A 160 8.61 17.82 5.71
CA ILE A 160 8.21 18.96 6.55
C ILE A 160 7.97 20.18 5.64
N LEU A 161 6.77 20.74 5.73
CA LEU A 161 6.41 22.01 5.07
C LEU A 161 6.47 23.17 6.04
N THR A 162 5.88 22.99 7.23
CA THR A 162 5.81 23.98 8.30
C THR A 162 6.10 23.28 9.63
N LEU A 163 6.09 24.03 10.74
CA LEU A 163 6.19 23.44 12.08
C LEU A 163 5.02 22.49 12.40
N THR A 164 3.88 22.65 11.74
CA THR A 164 2.67 21.87 11.98
C THR A 164 2.33 20.91 10.85
N ASP A 165 2.85 21.11 9.64
CA ASP A 165 2.39 20.39 8.44
C ASP A 165 3.51 19.60 7.77
N GLN A 166 3.14 18.39 7.33
CA GLN A 166 3.97 17.51 6.52
C GLN A 166 3.27 17.20 5.20
N LEU A 167 3.98 17.33 4.09
CA LEU A 167 3.52 16.90 2.78
C LEU A 167 3.79 15.41 2.59
N ILE A 168 2.76 14.65 2.23
CA ILE A 168 2.93 13.26 1.78
C ILE A 168 3.52 13.28 0.37
N ARG A 169 4.64 12.56 0.16
CA ARG A 169 5.25 12.30 -1.15
C ARG A 169 4.69 11.03 -1.76
N TRP A 170 3.45 11.12 -2.27
CA TRP A 170 2.76 9.98 -2.90
C TRP A 170 3.56 9.33 -4.04
N ASP A 171 4.34 10.11 -4.78
CA ASP A 171 5.27 9.59 -5.78
C ASP A 171 6.27 8.59 -5.22
N LYS A 172 6.79 8.83 -4.02
CA LYS A 172 7.71 7.91 -3.34
C LYS A 172 7.00 6.73 -2.70
N VAL A 173 5.82 6.95 -2.13
CA VAL A 173 4.95 5.89 -1.56
C VAL A 173 4.65 4.87 -2.64
N VAL A 174 4.09 5.30 -3.77
CA VAL A 174 3.70 4.43 -4.89
C VAL A 174 4.89 3.73 -5.51
N PHE A 175 6.00 4.44 -5.71
CA PHE A 175 7.20 3.84 -6.28
C PHE A 175 7.68 2.68 -5.38
N ARG A 176 7.82 2.89 -4.07
CA ARG A 176 8.27 1.81 -3.17
C ARG A 176 7.23 0.71 -2.99
N TYR A 177 5.95 1.02 -3.06
CA TYR A 177 4.90 -0.01 -3.02
C TYR A 177 5.04 -0.96 -4.22
N ASN A 178 5.17 -0.42 -5.43
CA ASN A 178 5.25 -1.21 -6.66
C ASN A 178 6.63 -1.85 -6.92
N ALA A 179 7.72 -1.11 -6.71
CA ALA A 179 9.08 -1.57 -7.00
C ALA A 179 9.71 -2.36 -5.84
N GLY A 180 9.05 -2.39 -4.68
CA GLY A 180 9.51 -3.04 -3.46
C GLY A 180 10.00 -2.06 -2.40
N TYR A 181 9.65 -2.35 -1.15
CA TYR A 181 9.89 -1.49 0.02
C TYR A 181 11.35 -1.00 0.15
N PHE A 182 12.32 -1.86 -0.15
CA PHE A 182 13.75 -1.55 -0.01
C PHE A 182 14.35 -0.75 -1.18
N TYR A 183 13.57 -0.40 -2.20
CA TYR A 183 14.06 0.39 -3.32
C TYR A 183 14.50 1.78 -2.85
N LYS A 184 15.73 2.17 -3.23
CA LYS A 184 16.34 3.46 -2.87
C LYS A 184 16.13 4.48 -3.98
N ILE A 185 15.14 5.34 -3.81
CA ILE A 185 14.85 6.44 -4.74
C ILE A 185 15.94 7.50 -4.63
N LYS A 186 16.62 7.81 -5.74
CA LYS A 186 17.71 8.81 -5.77
C LYS A 186 17.19 10.22 -5.99
N ALA A 187 16.13 10.36 -6.80
CA ALA A 187 15.54 11.63 -7.13
C ALA A 187 14.88 12.31 -5.92
N LYS A 188 15.00 13.65 -5.89
CA LYS A 188 14.47 14.48 -4.81
C LYS A 188 13.15 15.18 -5.19
N THR A 189 13.04 15.63 -6.44
CA THR A 189 11.87 16.33 -6.99
C THR A 189 10.84 15.34 -7.53
N PHE A 190 9.56 15.72 -7.57
CA PHE A 190 8.52 14.88 -8.16
C PHE A 190 8.85 14.46 -9.60
N ALA A 191 9.20 15.42 -10.46
CA ALA A 191 9.53 15.14 -11.86
C ALA A 191 10.71 14.15 -12.00
N GLY A 192 11.71 14.27 -11.12
CA GLY A 192 12.83 13.33 -11.07
C GLY A 192 12.39 11.93 -10.60
N VAL A 193 11.52 11.84 -9.59
CA VAL A 193 11.00 10.55 -9.09
C VAL A 193 10.15 9.87 -10.15
N LEU A 194 9.28 10.62 -10.84
CA LEU A 194 8.48 10.09 -11.95
C LEU A 194 9.36 9.58 -13.11
N ALA A 195 10.40 10.33 -13.47
CA ALA A 195 11.35 9.91 -14.49
C ALA A 195 12.13 8.65 -14.08
N GLU A 196 12.61 8.59 -12.83
CA GLU A 196 13.29 7.43 -12.26
C GLU A 196 12.37 6.19 -12.24
N ALA A 197 11.10 6.37 -11.85
CA ALA A 197 10.09 5.31 -11.86
C ALA A 197 9.85 4.76 -13.27
N LYS A 198 9.64 5.63 -14.26
CA LYS A 198 9.46 5.24 -15.67
C LYS A 198 10.69 4.50 -16.21
N ALA A 199 11.90 4.94 -15.85
CA ALA A 199 13.14 4.26 -16.23
C ALA A 199 13.33 2.90 -15.55
N LYS A 200 12.83 2.72 -14.32
CA LYS A 200 12.88 1.44 -13.60
C LYS A 200 11.92 0.41 -14.18
N ALA A 201 10.69 0.81 -14.44
CA ALA A 201 9.68 0.05 -15.16
C ALA A 201 8.54 1.00 -15.55
N THR A 202 8.10 0.94 -16.81
CA THR A 202 7.00 1.78 -17.31
C THR A 202 5.77 1.71 -16.41
N GLU A 203 5.43 0.50 -15.91
CA GLU A 203 4.28 0.31 -15.03
C GLU A 203 4.41 1.04 -13.69
N THR A 204 5.61 1.14 -13.12
CA THR A 204 5.85 1.91 -11.89
C THR A 204 5.59 3.40 -12.12
N GLY A 205 6.02 3.94 -13.26
CA GLY A 205 5.70 5.31 -13.66
C GLY A 205 4.21 5.53 -13.90
N ASN A 206 3.55 4.57 -14.56
CA ASN A 206 2.10 4.59 -14.77
C ASN A 206 1.35 4.59 -13.44
N TYR A 207 1.79 3.80 -12.46
CA TYR A 207 1.17 3.74 -11.14
C TYR A 207 1.15 5.12 -10.47
N ILE A 208 2.27 5.85 -10.49
CA ILE A 208 2.31 7.21 -9.94
C ILE A 208 1.25 8.09 -10.62
N LEU A 209 1.12 8.01 -11.94
CA LEU A 209 0.11 8.79 -12.68
C LEU A 209 -1.33 8.31 -12.44
N LYS A 210 -1.56 7.01 -12.25
CA LYS A 210 -2.87 6.44 -11.89
C LYS A 210 -3.35 6.99 -10.56
N LEU A 211 -2.45 7.16 -9.57
CA LEU A 211 -2.82 7.66 -8.25
C LEU A 211 -2.91 9.19 -8.20
N VAL A 212 -1.86 9.89 -8.64
CA VAL A 212 -1.69 11.34 -8.39
C VAL A 212 -1.42 12.18 -9.64
N GLY A 213 -1.51 11.60 -10.84
CA GLY A 213 -1.57 12.37 -12.09
C GLY A 213 -2.90 13.13 -12.21
N LYS A 214 -3.02 13.99 -13.22
CA LYS A 214 -4.29 14.62 -13.55
C LYS A 214 -5.34 13.56 -13.89
N ASN A 215 -6.55 13.70 -13.33
CA ASN A 215 -7.62 12.71 -13.31
C ASN A 215 -7.24 11.37 -12.64
N GLY A 216 -6.18 11.37 -11.83
CA GLY A 216 -5.81 10.23 -10.99
C GLY A 216 -6.83 9.96 -9.89
N LEU A 217 -6.69 8.84 -9.21
CA LEU A 217 -7.63 8.41 -8.19
C LEU A 217 -7.72 9.40 -7.04
N LEU A 218 -6.59 9.89 -6.51
CA LEU A 218 -6.65 10.87 -5.42
C LEU A 218 -7.09 12.26 -5.92
N ASP A 219 -6.77 12.63 -7.15
CA ASP A 219 -7.25 13.88 -7.77
C ASP A 219 -8.79 13.91 -7.94
N THR A 220 -9.42 12.73 -8.02
CA THR A 220 -10.88 12.60 -8.22
C THR A 220 -11.65 12.20 -6.97
N LEU A 221 -10.98 11.67 -5.94
CA LEU A 221 -11.60 11.24 -4.69
C LEU A 221 -11.56 12.30 -3.57
N THR A 222 -10.68 13.29 -3.67
CA THR A 222 -10.47 14.36 -2.66
C THR A 222 -10.72 15.74 -3.26
#